data_AF-A0A9E4ZGS4-F1
#
_entry.id   AF-A0A9E4ZGS4-F1
#
_cell.length_a   1.000
_cell.length_b   1.000
_cell.length_c   1.000
_cell.angle_alpha   90.00
_cell.angle_beta   90.00
_cell.angle_gamma   90.00
#
_symmetry.space_group_name_H-M   'P 1'
#
loop_
_entity.id
_entity.type
_entity.pdbx_description
1 polymer ?
#
loop_
_entity_poly.entity_id
_entity_poly.type
_entity_poly.pdbx_seq_one_letter_code
_entity_poly.pdbx_strand_id
1 'polypeptide(L)' 'MESDALAKTYGIDTEVEYKDIHGNVRTSDVIKVSATVEETDDSMMLSVYLLAIIIVGAAGLNLHIKRRKQNIR' A
#
# COMPACT_ATOMS: atom_id res chain seq x y z
N MET A 1 -11.62 0.67 -10.97
CA MET A 1 -10.68 1.39 -11.86
C MET A 1 -9.30 0.98 -11.43
N GLU A 2 -8.68 0.07 -12.18
CA GLU A 2 -7.29 -0.35 -11.95
C GLU A 2 -6.39 0.76 -12.50
N SER A 3 -5.89 1.59 -11.59
CA SER A 3 -4.85 2.58 -11.85
C SER A 3 -3.50 1.90 -11.59
N ASP A 4 -3.19 0.86 -12.36
CA ASP A 4 -1.88 0.23 -12.26
C ASP A 4 -0.91 1.07 -13.09
N ALA A 5 -0.31 2.07 -12.44
CA ALA A 5 0.68 2.93 -13.06
C ALA A 5 1.95 2.11 -13.28
N LEU A 6 2.39 2.00 -14.54
CA LEU A 6 3.61 1.27 -14.87
C LEU A 6 4.81 1.90 -14.15
N ALA A 7 5.65 1.05 -13.56
CA ALA A 7 6.87 1.48 -12.89
C ALA A 7 7.77 2.25 -13.87
N LYS A 8 7.87 3.57 -13.67
CA LYS A 8 8.63 4.47 -14.52
C LYS A 8 8.93 5.77 -13.79
N THR A 9 10.05 6.39 -14.15
CA THR A 9 10.36 7.76 -13.74
C THR A 9 9.70 8.75 -14.69
N TYR A 10 8.89 9.64 -14.13
CA TYR A 10 8.21 10.72 -14.85
C TYR A 10 8.79 12.07 -14.46
N GLY A 11 8.96 12.94 -15.46
CA GLY A 11 9.21 14.36 -15.22
C GLY A 11 7.89 15.08 -14.98
N ILE A 12 7.80 15.79 -13.87
CA ILE A 12 6.66 16.62 -13.48
C ILE A 12 7.07 18.07 -13.66
N ASP A 13 6.38 18.77 -14.55
CA ASP A 13 6.50 20.22 -14.68
C ASP A 13 5.81 20.85 -13.46
N THR A 14 6.59 21.58 -12.66
CA THR A 14 6.14 22.19 -11.40
C THR A 14 6.28 23.69 -11.49
N GLU A 15 5.23 24.39 -11.04
CA GLU A 15 5.16 25.84 -11.03
C GLU A 15 4.63 26.31 -9.68
N VAL A 16 5.23 27.37 -9.12
CA VAL A 16 4.88 27.89 -7.79
C VAL A 16 4.38 29.32 -7.93
N GLU A 17 3.15 29.55 -7.51
CA GLU A 17 2.58 30.89 -7.36
C GLU A 17 2.88 31.44 -5.97
N TYR A 18 3.39 32.67 -5.89
CA TYR A 18 3.69 33.34 -4.63
C TYR A 18 3.39 34.84 -4.69
N LYS A 19 3.17 35.43 -3.51
CA LYS A 19 3.01 36.87 -3.34
C LYS A 19 4.32 37.47 -2.87
N ASP A 20 4.88 38.42 -3.61
CA ASP A 20 6.14 39.08 -3.25
C ASP A 20 5.96 40.05 -2.05
N ILE A 21 7.07 40.58 -1.54
CA ILE A 21 7.07 41.52 -0.40
C ILE A 21 6.30 42.82 -0.67
N HIS A 22 6.04 43.15 -1.94
CA HIS A 22 5.28 44.31 -2.37
C HIS A 22 3.81 43.98 -2.63
N GLY A 23 3.42 42.72 -2.44
CA GLY A 23 2.06 42.24 -2.59
C GLY A 23 1.66 41.86 -4.01
N ASN A 24 2.61 41.73 -4.95
CA ASN A 24 2.30 41.29 -6.30
C ASN A 24 2.30 39.76 -6.38
N VAL A 25 1.29 39.19 -7.03
CA VAL A 25 1.26 37.76 -7.36
C VAL A 25 2.22 37.52 -8.52
N ARG A 26 3.12 36.55 -8.35
CA ARG A 26 4.06 36.10 -9.36
C ARG A 26 4.04 34.59 -9.44
N THR A 27 4.34 34.10 -10.62
CA THR A 27 4.48 32.67 -10.86
C THR A 27 5.93 32.37 -11.22
N SER A 28 6.49 31.30 -10.66
CA SER A 28 7.88 30.90 -10.91
C SER A 28 8.06 30.36 -12.32
N ASP A 29 9.32 30.28 -12.78
CA ASP A 29 9.65 29.47 -13.95
C ASP A 29 9.27 27.99 -13.71
N VAL A 30 9.01 27.26 -14.80
CA VAL A 30 8.71 25.82 -14.75
C VAL A 30 9.96 25.05 -14.36
N ILE A 31 9.87 24.29 -13.28
CA ILE A 31 10.93 23.41 -12.78
C ILE A 31 10.51 21.96 -13.01
N LYS A 32 11.43 21.14 -13.54
CA LYS A 32 11.19 19.70 -13.71
C LYS A 32 11.59 18.93 -12.45
N VAL A 33 10.63 18.23 -11.85
CA VAL A 33 10.83 17.33 -10.72
C VAL A 33 10.64 15.89 -11.18
N SER A 34 11.54 15.00 -10.80
CA SER A 34 11.42 13.58 -11.13
C SER A 34 10.65 12.84 -10.04
N ALA A 35 9.62 12.09 -10.42
CA ALA A 35 8.93 11.15 -9.54
C ALA A 35 9.10 9.73 -10.07
N THR A 36 9.47 8.80 -9.20
CA THR A 36 9.60 7.38 -9.53
C THR A 36 8.42 6.63 -8.95
N VAL A 37 7.68 5.94 -9.82
CA VAL A 37 6.64 5.00 -9.42
C VAL A 37 7.30 3.64 -9.24
N GLU A 38 7.22 3.10 -8.02
CA GLU A 38 7.67 1.74 -7.69
C GLU A 38 6.46 0.81 -7.62
N GLU A 39 6.65 -0.44 -8.05
CA GLU A 39 5.63 -1.47 -7.87
C GLU A 39 5.48 -1.76 -6.37
N THR A 40 4.23 -1.92 -5.92
CA THR A 40 4.00 -2.32 -4.53
C THR A 40 4.31 -3.80 -4.40
N ASP A 41 5.34 -4.14 -3.62
CA ASP A 41 5.66 -5.54 -3.32
C ASP A 41 4.67 -6.11 -2.28
N ASP A 42 3.57 -6.68 -2.79
CA ASP A 42 2.54 -7.32 -1.96
C ASP A 42 2.93 -8.74 -1.50
N SER A 43 4.13 -9.23 -1.83
CA SER A 43 4.60 -10.58 -1.44
C SER A 43 4.59 -10.77 0.09
N MET A 44 4.92 -9.72 0.83
CA MET A 44 4.90 -9.75 2.29
C MET A 44 3.47 -9.88 2.84
N MET A 45 2.50 -9.20 2.22
CA MET A 45 1.08 -9.28 2.57
C MET A 45 0.50 -10.68 2.30
N LEU A 46 0.81 -11.26 1.14
CA LEU A 46 0.44 -12.64 0.78
C LEU A 46 0.95 -13.66 1.81
N SER A 47 2.20 -13.52 2.22
CA SER A 47 2.84 -14.40 3.21
C SER A 47 2.14 -14.33 4.58
N VAL A 48 1.74 -13.13 5.00
CA VAL A 48 0.99 -12.91 6.26
C VAL A 48 -0.40 -13.55 6.20
N TYR A 49 -1.13 -13.41 5.08
CA TYR A 49 -2.43 -14.05 4.91
C TYR A 49 -2.35 -15.57 4.95
N LEU A 50 -1.37 -16.17 4.29
CA LEU A 50 -1.16 -17.62 4.31
C LEU A 50 -0.88 -18.13 5.73
N LEU A 51 -0.02 -17.43 6.48
CA LEU A 51 0.24 -17.74 7.88
C LEU A 51 -1.02 -17.65 8.75
N ALA A 52 -1.83 -16.61 8.58
CA ALA A 52 -3.08 -16.45 9.32
C ALA A 52 -4.06 -17.60 9.05
N ILE A 53 -4.21 -18.03 7.79
CA ILE A 53 -5.07 -19.16 7.40
C ILE A 53 -4.59 -20.45 8.07
N ILE A 54 -3.27 -20.71 8.09
CA ILE A 54 -2.70 -21.91 8.73
C ILE A 54 -2.99 -21.91 10.23
N ILE A 55 -2.81 -20.78 10.91
CA ILE A 55 -3.06 -20.65 12.35
C ILE A 55 -4.54 -20.89 12.67
N VAL A 56 -5.44 -20.25 11.92
CA VAL A 56 -6.89 -20.42 12.10
C VAL A 56 -7.32 -21.85 11.82
N GLY A 57 -6.81 -22.47 10.75
CA GLY A 57 -7.08 -23.86 10.41
C GLY A 57 -6.60 -24.83 11.49
N ALA A 58 -5.37 -24.66 11.97
CA ALA A 58 -4.81 -25.49 13.04
C ALA A 58 -5.58 -25.34 14.36
N ALA A 59 -5.94 -24.10 14.74
CA ALA A 59 -6.75 -23.83 15.92
C ALA A 59 -8.15 -24.45 15.79
N GLY A 60 -8.79 -24.29 14.64
CA GLY A 60 -10.10 -24.87 14.35
C GLY A 60 -10.11 -26.39 14.43
N LEU A 61 -9.12 -27.05 13.83
CA LEU A 61 -8.96 -28.51 13.90
C LEU A 61 -8.73 -28.99 15.33
N ASN A 62 -7.86 -28.32 16.09
CA ASN A 62 -7.56 -28.69 17.47
C ASN A 62 -8.80 -28.59 18.37
N LEU A 63 -9.57 -27.50 18.24
CA LEU A 63 -10.81 -27.30 18.97
C LEU A 63 -11.88 -28.33 18.58
N HIS A 64 -12.02 -28.64 17.29
CA HIS A 64 -12.99 -29.61 16.81
C HIS A 64 -12.71 -31.02 17.37
N ILE A 65 -11.44 -31.43 17.37
CA ILE A 65 -11.02 -32.73 17.94
C ILE A 65 -11.25 -32.76 19.46
N LYS A 66 -10.94 -31.68 20.18
CA LYS A 66 -11.21 -31.59 21.63
C LYS A 66 -12.70 -31.71 21.96
N ARG A 67 -13.57 -31.01 21.21
CA ARG A 67 -15.02 -31.09 21.39
C ARG A 67 -15.57 -32.50 21.12
N ARG A 68 -15.05 -33.19 20.09
CA ARG A 68 -15.44 -34.58 19.79
C ARG A 68 -15.07 -35.55 20.90
N LYS A 69 -13.92 -35.36 21.56
CA LYS A 69 -13.53 -36.19 22.72
C LYS A 69 -14.38 -35.93 23.98
N GLN A 70 -14.93 -34.73 24.13
CA GLN A 70 -15.81 -34.40 25.27
C GLN A 70 -17.25 -34.89 25.08
N ASN A 71 -17.75 -34.97 23.85
CA ASN A 71 -19.09 -35.48 23.55
C ASN A 71 -19.20 -37.02 23.49
N ILE A 72 -18.10 -37.77 23.71
CA ILE A 72 -18.05 -39.25 23.67
C ILE A 72 -17.83 -39.84 25.09
N ARG A 73 -17.88 -39.03 26.15
CA ARG A 73 -17.91 -39.49 27.55
C ARG A 73 -19.28 -39.25 28.16
#